data_AF-A0A660YES7-F1
#
_entry.id   AF-A0A660YES7-F1
#
_cell.length_a   1.000
_cell.length_b   1.000
_cell.length_c   1.000
_cell.angle_alpha   90.00
_cell.angle_beta   90.00
_cell.angle_gamma   90.00
#
_symmetry.space_group_name_H-M   'P 1'
#
loop_
_entity.id
_entity.type
_entity.pdbx_description
1 polymer ?
#
loop_
_entity_poly.entity_id
_entity_poly.type
_entity_poly.pdbx_seq_one_letter_code
_entity_poly.pdbx_strand_id
1 'polypeptide(L)' 'MKIGLSVLVDSSDEENYKVAGETVFPFLGHFGIPYRTYDLAGGRDPEFDASGVLVAQEGLGEGYPGGRRMSCIGR' A
#
# COMPACT_ATOMS: atom_id res chain seq x y z
N MET A 1 -8.41 -17.27 5.78
CA MET A 1 -7.27 -17.54 4.88
C MET A 1 -6.41 -16.29 4.93
N LYS A 2 -5.23 -16.34 5.58
CA LYS A 2 -4.34 -15.18 5.72
C LYS A 2 -3.78 -14.81 4.34
N ILE A 3 -3.87 -13.54 3.98
CA ILE A 3 -3.32 -13.05 2.70
C ILE A 3 -1.87 -12.64 2.96
N GLY A 4 -0.98 -12.98 2.02
CA GLY A 4 0.46 -12.73 2.17
C GLY A 4 0.80 -11.24 2.21
N LEU A 5 0.04 -10.43 1.46
CA LEU A 5 0.36 -9.02 1.21
C LEU A 5 -0.90 -8.14 1.17
N SER A 6 -0.88 -7.01 1.88
CA SER A 6 -1.81 -5.89 1.65
C SER A 6 -1.09 -4.78 0.89
N VAL A 7 -1.71 -4.25 -0.16
CA VAL A 7 -1.20 -3.13 -0.96
C VAL A 7 -2.05 -1.90 -0.65
N LEU A 8 -1.42 -0.89 -0.08
CA LEU A 8 -2.04 0.40 0.15
C LEU A 8 -1.86 1.28 -1.08
N VAL A 9 -2.98 1.83 -1.55
CA VAL A 9 -3.04 2.81 -2.64
C VAL A 9 -3.89 3.99 -2.21
N ASP A 10 -3.60 5.16 -2.75
CA ASP A 10 -4.43 6.35 -2.57
C ASP A 10 -4.91 6.81 -3.95
N SER A 11 -6.16 6.49 -4.31
CA SER A 11 -6.70 6.90 -5.61
C SER A 11 -6.96 8.40 -5.71
N SER A 12 -6.95 9.14 -4.59
CA SER A 12 -7.00 10.60 -4.61
C SER A 12 -5.67 11.22 -5.07
N ASP A 13 -4.58 10.46 -4.98
CA ASP A 13 -3.26 10.81 -5.48
C ASP A 13 -3.03 10.13 -6.84
N GLU A 14 -3.57 10.74 -7.90
CA GLU A 14 -3.55 10.17 -9.25
C GLU A 14 -2.14 9.90 -9.79
N GLU A 15 -1.13 10.68 -9.38
CA GLU A 15 0.25 10.50 -9.82
C GLU A 15 0.80 9.17 -9.28
N ASN A 16 0.66 8.97 -7.98
CA ASN A 16 1.17 7.79 -7.31
C ASN A 16 0.34 6.53 -7.58
N TYR A 17 -0.99 6.68 -7.70
CA TYR A 17 -1.87 5.59 -8.06
C TYR A 17 -1.55 5.02 -9.45
N LYS A 18 -1.16 5.87 -10.42
CA LYS A 18 -0.72 5.42 -11.75
C LYS A 18 0.51 4.52 -11.67
N VAL A 19 1.51 4.87 -10.85
CA VAL A 19 2.70 4.04 -10.63
C VAL A 19 2.34 2.66 -10.09
N ALA A 20 1.45 2.60 -9.10
CA ALA A 20 0.95 1.34 -8.56
C ALA A 20 0.23 0.50 -9.64
N GLY A 21 -0.58 1.16 -10.47
CA GLY A 21 -1.30 0.58 -11.60
C GLY A 21 -0.40 -0.04 -12.66
N GLU A 22 0.64 0.67 -13.08
CA GLU A 22 1.51 0.28 -14.19
C GLU A 22 2.66 -0.65 -13.77
N THR A 23 3.10 -0.59 -12.51
CA THR A 23 4.31 -1.31 -12.07
C THR A 23 3.99 -2.38 -11.02
N VAL A 24 3.27 -2.01 -9.96
CA VAL A 24 3.10 -2.88 -8.78
C VAL A 24 2.11 -4.01 -9.05
N PHE A 25 0.92 -3.73 -9.57
CA PHE A 25 -0.08 -4.78 -9.82
C PHE A 25 0.36 -5.79 -10.89
N PRO A 26 0.98 -5.37 -12.02
CA PRO A 26 1.52 -6.32 -13.00
C PRO A 26 2.62 -7.21 -12.42
N PHE A 27 3.53 -6.65 -11.60
CA PHE A 27 4.57 -7.43 -10.91
C PHE A 27 3.95 -8.51 -10.01
N LEU A 28 3.00 -8.13 -9.15
CA LEU A 28 2.36 -9.08 -8.23
C LEU A 28 1.60 -10.17 -8.98
N GLY A 29 0.93 -9.81 -10.09
CA GLY A 29 0.27 -10.75 -10.98
C GLY A 29 1.25 -11.71 -11.66
N HIS A 30 2.37 -11.21 -12.17
CA HIS A 30 3.40 -12.01 -12.86
C HIS A 30 3.97 -13.10 -11.95
N PHE A 31 4.23 -12.77 -10.68
CA PHE A 31 4.79 -13.73 -9.70
C PHE A 31 3.73 -14.54 -8.94
N GLY A 32 2.44 -14.36 -9.26
CA GLY A 32 1.35 -15.06 -8.58
C GLY A 32 1.27 -14.77 -7.07
N ILE A 33 1.74 -13.60 -6.64
CA ILE A 33 1.74 -13.20 -5.23
C ILE A 33 0.30 -12.87 -4.85
N PRO A 34 -0.33 -13.57 -3.90
CA PRO A 34 -1.67 -13.23 -3.47
C PRO A 34 -1.66 -11.91 -2.67
N TYR A 35 -2.41 -10.92 -3.14
CA TYR A 35 -2.52 -9.61 -2.50
C TYR A 35 -3.96 -9.13 -2.36
N ARG A 36 -4.18 -8.18 -1.44
CA ARG A 36 -5.38 -7.35 -1.37
C ARG A 36 -5.02 -5.88 -1.50
N THR A 37 -5.77 -5.15 -2.29
CA THR A 37 -5.61 -3.70 -2.42
C THR A 37 -6.57 -2.98 -1.47
N TYR A 38 -6.08 -1.94 -0.81
CA TYR A 38 -6.86 -1.05 0.03
C TYR A 38 -6.67 0.38 -0.43
N ASP A 39 -7.78 1.03 -0.78
CA ASP A 39 -7.80 2.42 -1.23
C ASP A 39 -8.06 3.35 -0.04
N LEU A 40 -7.08 4.20 0.26
CA LEU A 40 -7.12 5.18 1.34
C LEU A 40 -8.13 6.30 1.08
N ALA A 41 -8.39 6.65 -0.19
CA ALA A 41 -9.39 7.64 -0.56
C ALA A 41 -10.83 7.18 -0.22
N GLY A 42 -11.04 5.86 -0.08
CA GLY A 42 -12.33 5.27 0.27
C GLY A 42 -12.77 5.45 1.73
N GLY A 43 -11.94 6.07 2.58
CA GLY A 43 -12.30 6.48 3.95
C GLY A 43 -12.62 5.34 4.91
N ARG A 44 -12.22 4.11 4.60
CA ARG A 44 -12.35 2.97 5.52
C ARG A 44 -11.03 2.73 6.21
N ASP A 45 -11.03 2.70 7.54
CA ASP A 45 -9.89 2.22 8.33
C ASP A 45 -9.57 0.78 7.89
N PRO A 46 -8.39 0.54 7.27
CA PRO A 46 -8.06 -0.79 6.78
C PRO A 46 -7.68 -1.69 7.96
N GLU A 47 -8.49 -2.71 8.21
CA GLU A 47 -8.09 -3.83 9.07
C GLU A 47 -7.17 -4.76 8.27
N PHE A 48 -5.87 -4.70 8.55
CA PHE A 48 -4.86 -5.50 7.86
C PHE A 48 -4.75 -6.90 8.45
N ASP A 49 -5.43 -7.87 7.86
CA ASP A 49 -5.15 -9.30 8.09
C ASP A 49 -4.13 -9.83 7.06
N ALA A 50 -2.93 -9.26 7.10
CA ALA A 50 -1.83 -9.65 6.22
C ALA A 50 -0.51 -9.80 6.96
N SER A 51 0.35 -10.70 6.47
CA SER A 51 1.71 -10.88 6.97
C SER A 51 2.68 -9.75 6.56
N GLY A 52 2.27 -8.88 5.64
CA GLY A 52 3.05 -7.73 5.20
C GLY A 52 2.19 -6.66 4.54
N VAL A 53 2.69 -5.42 4.56
CA VAL A 53 2.07 -4.26 3.91
C VAL A 53 3.06 -3.68 2.90
N LEU A 54 2.63 -3.53 1.66
CA LEU A 54 3.31 -2.78 0.60
C LEU A 54 2.61 -1.44 0.43
N VAL A 55 3.36 -0.36 0.45
CA VAL A 55 2.83 0.97 0.14
C VAL A 55 3.41 1.42 -1.19
N ALA A 56 2.55 1.60 -2.18
CA ALA A 56 2.93 1.98 -3.52
C ALA A 56 2.65 3.47 -3.73
N GLN A 57 3.54 4.32 -3.22
CA GLN A 57 3.50 5.78 -3.39
C GLN A 57 4.94 6.30 -3.54
N GLU A 58 5.17 7.11 -4.56
CA GLU A 58 6.34 7.95 -4.74
C GLU A 58 6.28 9.12 -3.73
N GLY A 59 7.39 9.45 -3.08
CA GLY A 59 7.46 10.55 -2.10
C GLY A 59 7.11 10.20 -0.65
N LEU A 60 6.85 8.93 -0.31
CA LEU A 60 6.75 8.48 1.10
C LEU A 60 8.11 8.61 1.81
N GLY A 61 8.34 9.80 2.36
CA GLY A 61 9.61 10.22 2.97
C GLY A 61 9.79 11.73 2.91
N GLU A 62 9.19 12.41 1.93
CA GLU A 62 9.13 13.87 1.89
C GLU A 62 7.91 14.37 2.66
N GLY A 63 8.08 14.43 3.98
CA GLY A 63 7.37 15.33 4.88
C GLY A 63 5.85 15.46 4.68
N TYR A 64 5.08 14.44 5.04
CA TYR A 64 3.70 14.67 5.51
C TYR A 64 3.76 15.66 6.70
N PRO A 65 3.18 16.87 6.63
CA PRO A 65 3.26 17.86 7.72
C PRO A 65 2.51 17.46 9.00
N GLY A 66 1.89 16.27 9.03
CA GLY A 66 1.30 15.64 10.22
C GLY A 66 1.81 14.21 10.52
N GLY A 67 2.81 13.72 9.77
CA GLY A 67 3.25 12.32 9.84
C GLY A 67 4.27 12.09 10.96
N ARG A 68 3.82 11.54 12.11
CA ARG A 68 4.75 11.02 13.11
C ARG A 68 5.56 9.87 12.50
N ARG A 69 6.88 10.02 12.57
CA ARG A 69 7.95 9.05 12.28
C ARG A 69 7.46 7.60 12.40
N MET A 70 7.40 6.88 11.28
CA MET A 70 7.18 5.44 11.30
C MET A 70 8.34 4.78 12.05
N SER A 71 8.02 4.10 13.17
CA SER A 71 8.91 3.18 13.84
C SER A 71 8.41 1.78 13.51
N CYS A 72 9.26 0.96 12.89
CA CYS A 72 8.98 -0.44 12.68
C CYS A 72 8.92 -1.14 14.04
N ILE A 73 7.72 -1.48 14.53
CA ILE A 73 7.55 -2.33 15.71
C ILE A 73 7.33 -3.75 15.21
N GLY A 74 8.41 -4.52 15.16
CA GLY A 74 8.33 -5.98 15.09
C GLY A 74 7.99 -6.56 16.46
N ARG A 75 7.11 -7.57 16.50
CA ARG A 75 7.09 -8.57 17.58
C ARG A 75 7.67 -9.86 17.06
#